data_AF-A0A7L2R7A0-F1
#
_entry.id   AF-A0A7L2R7A0-F1
#
_cell.length_a   1.000
_cell.length_b   1.000
_cell.length_c   1.000
_cell.angle_alpha   90.00
_cell.angle_beta   90.00
_cell.angle_gamma   90.00
#
_symmetry.space_group_name_H-M   'P 1'
#
loop_
_entity.id
_entity.type
_entity.pdbx_description
1 polymer ?
#
loop_
_entity_poly.entity_id
_entity_poly.type
_entity_poly.pdbx_seq_one_letter_code
_entity_poly.pdbx_strand_id
1 'polypeptide(L)'
;FLGRFLANTSFHGQTGLVHVENTALVRPEQQFRVWSLRRDLQGVPTWMTVGTWSHGKLELEEGVWQSQRQRKSPSEAAEGARARLRVVTLVEHPFVFTREVDEEGNCPAGQLCLDPGTNDSAVLDGLFEKIGSGNGSVPRAYKKCCYGYCIDLLEKLAEDMAFDFELYIVGDGKYGAWKNGRWTGLVGDLLSGTAHMAVTSFSINSVRSKVIDFTSPFFSTSLGILVRTKDTASPIGAFMWPLHWTMWVGIFVALHMTALFLTLYEWKSPYGMTPHGRNRMKIFSYSSALNLCYAILFGRTVSSKTPKCCTGRFLMNLWAIFCLLVLSSYTANLAAVMVGDKTFEELSGIHDPKLHHPSQGFRFGTVWESSAEEYIKKSFPEMHEYMRRYN
;
A
#
# COMPACT_ATOMS: atom_id res chain seq x y z
N PHE A 1 -5.10 -36.31 -73.34
CA PHE A 1 -5.56 -35.17 -74.17
C PHE A 1 -6.98 -34.76 -73.80
N LEU A 2 -7.97 -35.67 -73.83
CA LEU A 2 -9.38 -35.39 -73.46
C LEU A 2 -9.58 -34.77 -72.07
N GLY A 3 -8.87 -35.25 -71.05
CA GLY A 3 -8.97 -34.69 -69.69
C GLY A 3 -8.50 -33.24 -69.58
N ARG A 4 -7.48 -32.83 -70.34
CA ARG A 4 -7.03 -31.43 -70.40
C ARG A 4 -8.05 -30.53 -71.11
N PHE A 5 -8.74 -31.06 -72.12
CA PHE A 5 -9.81 -30.34 -72.81
C PHE A 5 -10.99 -30.10 -71.86
N LEU A 6 -11.46 -31.14 -71.17
CA LEU A 6 -12.56 -31.04 -70.20
C LEU A 6 -12.23 -30.16 -68.99
N ALA A 7 -10.96 -30.05 -68.60
CA ALA A 7 -10.51 -29.20 -67.50
C ALA A 7 -10.44 -27.71 -67.83
N ASN A 8 -10.71 -27.30 -69.06
CA ASN A 8 -10.74 -25.90 -69.46
C ASN A 8 -11.96 -25.60 -70.33
N THR A 9 -13.05 -26.32 -70.10
CA THR A 9 -14.35 -26.08 -70.76
C THR A 9 -15.30 -25.45 -69.76
N SER A 10 -15.96 -24.38 -70.18
CA SER A 10 -17.17 -23.86 -69.55
C SER A 10 -18.36 -24.11 -70.46
N PHE A 11 -19.50 -24.46 -69.89
CA PHE A 11 -20.75 -24.60 -70.62
C PHE A 11 -21.92 -24.11 -69.77
N HIS A 12 -22.96 -23.60 -70.43
CA HIS A 12 -24.20 -23.23 -69.76
C HIS A 12 -25.10 -24.46 -69.62
N GLY A 13 -25.46 -24.79 -68.39
CA GLY A 13 -26.45 -25.82 -68.05
C GLY A 13 -27.71 -25.22 -67.43
N GLN A 14 -28.66 -26.08 -67.06
CA GLN A 14 -29.89 -25.65 -66.36
C GLN A 14 -29.61 -25.03 -64.99
N THR A 15 -28.46 -25.34 -64.37
CA THR A 15 -28.03 -24.82 -63.06
C THR A 15 -27.13 -23.58 -63.15
N GLY A 16 -26.98 -22.98 -64.34
CA GLY A 16 -26.07 -21.84 -64.59
C GLY A 16 -24.78 -22.23 -65.32
N LEU A 17 -23.80 -21.33 -65.34
CA LEU A 17 -22.51 -21.54 -65.96
C LEU A 17 -21.70 -22.58 -65.16
N VAL A 18 -21.31 -23.68 -65.79
CA VAL A 18 -20.48 -24.71 -65.15
C VAL A 18 -19.05 -24.57 -65.63
N HIS A 19 -18.10 -24.39 -64.70
CA HIS A 19 -16.68 -24.35 -65.00
C HIS A 19 -15.97 -25.54 -64.34
N VAL A 20 -15.15 -26.26 -65.10
CA VAL A 20 -14.37 -27.39 -64.61
C VAL A 20 -12.98 -26.90 -64.28
N GLU A 21 -12.58 -26.98 -63.02
CA GLU A 21 -11.26 -26.57 -62.54
C GLU A 21 -10.41 -27.81 -62.25
N ASN A 22 -9.19 -27.87 -62.81
CA ASN A 22 -8.19 -28.91 -62.52
C ASN A 22 -8.68 -30.37 -62.61
N THR A 23 -9.31 -30.75 -63.73
CA THR A 23 -9.68 -32.15 -64.11
C THR A 23 -10.61 -32.93 -63.17
N ALA A 24 -10.88 -32.44 -61.96
CA ALA A 24 -11.61 -33.19 -60.93
C ALA A 24 -12.73 -32.39 -60.26
N LEU A 25 -12.72 -31.05 -60.32
CA LEU A 25 -13.68 -30.22 -59.61
C LEU A 25 -14.58 -29.46 -60.60
N VAL A 26 -15.77 -30.01 -60.84
CA VAL A 26 -16.81 -29.34 -61.61
C VAL A 26 -17.55 -28.38 -60.67
N ARG A 27 -17.36 -27.07 -60.85
CA ARG A 27 -18.07 -26.05 -60.07
C ARG A 27 -19.19 -25.46 -60.92
N PRO A 28 -20.47 -25.77 -60.64
CA PRO A 28 -21.57 -25.00 -61.18
C PRO A 28 -21.54 -23.60 -60.56
N GLU A 29 -22.00 -22.61 -61.31
CA GLU A 29 -22.33 -21.28 -60.81
C GLU A 29 -23.27 -21.43 -59.61
N GLN A 30 -22.73 -21.17 -58.42
CA GLN A 30 -23.43 -21.44 -57.18
C GLN A 30 -24.38 -20.28 -56.87
N GLN A 31 -25.63 -20.42 -57.29
CA GLN A 31 -26.71 -19.56 -56.84
C GLN A 31 -27.38 -20.20 -55.62
N PHE A 32 -27.14 -19.65 -54.43
CA PHE A 32 -27.81 -20.10 -53.22
C PHE A 32 -29.01 -19.20 -52.92
N ARG A 33 -30.11 -19.81 -52.47
CA ARG A 33 -31.23 -19.08 -51.88
C ARG A 33 -31.07 -19.13 -50.37
N VAL A 34 -31.03 -17.96 -49.73
CA VAL A 34 -31.00 -17.83 -48.28
C VAL A 34 -32.42 -17.88 -47.78
N TRP A 35 -32.73 -18.79 -46.86
CA TRP A 35 -34.08 -18.94 -46.29
C TRP A 35 -34.07 -18.52 -44.83
N SER A 36 -35.18 -17.93 -44.38
CA SER A 36 -35.42 -17.56 -42.99
C SER A 36 -36.76 -18.13 -42.54
N LEU A 37 -36.77 -18.74 -41.36
CA LEU A 37 -37.99 -19.24 -40.75
C LEU A 37 -38.78 -18.06 -40.17
N ARG A 38 -39.97 -17.80 -40.70
CA ARG A 38 -40.88 -16.74 -40.21
C ARG A 38 -42.22 -17.32 -39.83
N ARG A 39 -42.97 -16.63 -38.99
CA ARG A 39 -44.36 -17.01 -38.71
C ARG A 39 -45.28 -16.31 -39.70
N ASP A 40 -46.19 -17.04 -40.31
CA ASP A 40 -47.23 -16.45 -41.15
C ASP A 40 -48.27 -15.67 -40.30
N LEU A 41 -49.27 -15.07 -40.95
CA LEU A 41 -50.35 -14.33 -40.28
C LEU A 41 -51.21 -15.20 -39.33
N GLN A 42 -51.07 -16.53 -39.39
CA GLN A 42 -51.77 -17.51 -38.58
C GLN A 42 -50.85 -18.11 -37.48
N GLY A 43 -49.60 -17.64 -37.38
CA GLY A 43 -48.63 -18.06 -36.37
C GLY A 43 -47.83 -19.33 -36.71
N VAL A 44 -48.00 -19.89 -37.90
CA VAL A 44 -47.34 -21.13 -38.34
C VAL A 44 -45.93 -20.82 -38.88
N PRO A 45 -44.89 -21.54 -38.44
CA PRO A 45 -43.52 -21.33 -38.94
C PRO A 45 -43.40 -21.80 -40.40
N THR A 46 -43.10 -20.89 -41.30
CA THR A 46 -42.91 -21.09 -42.74
C THR A 46 -41.54 -20.56 -43.18
N TRP A 47 -40.89 -21.29 -44.09
CA TRP A 47 -39.62 -20.85 -44.68
C TRP A 47 -39.90 -19.84 -45.78
N MET A 48 -39.33 -18.64 -45.65
CA MET A 48 -39.37 -17.63 -46.72
C MET A 48 -37.97 -17.37 -47.24
N THR A 49 -37.84 -17.21 -48.57
CA THR A 49 -36.58 -16.80 -49.18
C THR A 49 -36.33 -15.34 -48.81
N VAL A 50 -35.13 -15.03 -48.33
CA VAL A 50 -34.75 -13.71 -47.80
C VAL A 50 -33.68 -13.01 -48.64
N GLY A 51 -33.07 -13.76 -49.55
CA GLY A 51 -32.10 -13.25 -50.50
C GLY A 51 -31.50 -14.36 -51.35
N THR A 52 -30.77 -13.94 -52.36
CA THR A 52 -30.01 -14.79 -53.26
C THR A 52 -28.53 -14.45 -53.14
N TRP A 53 -27.69 -15.47 -53.00
CA TRP A 53 -26.25 -15.33 -53.06
C TRP A 53 -25.76 -15.82 -54.42
N SER A 54 -25.14 -14.92 -55.19
CA SER A 54 -24.52 -15.23 -56.48
C SER A 54 -23.19 -14.49 -56.58
N HIS A 55 -22.16 -15.13 -57.17
CA HIS A 55 -20.84 -14.52 -57.41
C HIS A 55 -20.15 -13.87 -56.19
N GLY A 56 -20.37 -14.39 -54.98
CA GLY A 56 -19.78 -13.81 -53.77
C GLY A 56 -20.52 -12.56 -53.25
N LYS A 57 -21.67 -12.21 -53.84
CA LYS A 57 -22.50 -11.08 -53.44
C LYS A 57 -23.86 -11.56 -52.95
N LEU A 58 -24.28 -11.05 -51.80
CA LEU A 58 -25.63 -11.27 -51.27
C LEU A 58 -26.55 -10.19 -51.80
N GLU A 59 -27.57 -10.58 -52.57
CA GLU A 59 -28.69 -9.72 -52.94
C GLU A 59 -29.87 -10.07 -52.03
N LEU A 60 -30.23 -9.13 -51.17
CA LEU A 60 -31.36 -9.27 -50.24
C LEU A 60 -32.63 -8.76 -50.92
N GLU A 61 -33.75 -9.46 -50.74
CA GLU A 61 -35.05 -8.92 -51.16
C GLU A 61 -35.41 -7.70 -50.28
N GLU A 62 -35.79 -6.59 -50.92
CA GLU A 62 -36.17 -5.35 -50.23
C GLU A 62 -37.37 -5.59 -49.31
N GLY A 63 -37.28 -5.12 -48.06
CA GLY A 63 -38.31 -5.28 -47.02
C GLY A 63 -38.05 -6.42 -46.02
N VAL A 64 -37.08 -7.30 -46.26
CA VAL A 64 -36.82 -8.45 -45.39
C VAL A 64 -36.08 -8.07 -44.10
N TRP A 65 -35.21 -7.06 -44.13
CA TRP A 65 -34.40 -6.63 -42.98
C TRP A 65 -34.88 -5.34 -42.29
N GLN A 66 -35.90 -4.68 -42.83
CA GLN A 66 -36.34 -3.38 -42.31
C GLN A 66 -37.13 -3.48 -40.99
N SER A 67 -37.75 -4.61 -40.63
CA SER A 67 -38.53 -4.67 -39.38
C SER A 67 -37.73 -4.99 -38.12
N GLN A 68 -36.48 -5.46 -38.22
CA GLN A 68 -35.66 -5.82 -37.05
C GLN A 68 -34.40 -4.96 -36.90
N ARG A 69 -33.94 -4.28 -37.98
CA ARG A 69 -32.79 -3.37 -37.95
C ARG A 69 -33.17 -1.90 -37.77
N GLN A 70 -34.44 -1.50 -37.96
CA GLN A 70 -34.94 -0.18 -37.56
C GLN A 70 -35.13 -0.03 -36.04
N ARG A 71 -34.61 -0.94 -35.22
CA ARG A 71 -34.42 -0.66 -33.80
C ARG A 71 -33.01 -0.18 -33.43
N LYS A 72 -32.01 -0.25 -34.32
CA LYS A 72 -30.68 0.37 -34.11
C LYS A 72 -29.99 0.66 -35.44
N SER A 73 -30.18 1.87 -35.97
CA SER A 73 -29.12 2.54 -36.73
C SER A 73 -27.88 2.64 -35.82
N PRO A 74 -26.64 2.41 -36.31
CA PRO A 74 -25.44 2.54 -35.49
C PRO A 74 -25.26 3.98 -34.95
N SER A 75 -25.91 4.96 -35.58
CA SER A 75 -25.86 6.37 -35.21
C SER A 75 -26.92 6.80 -34.19
N GLU A 76 -28.07 6.13 -34.05
CA GLU A 76 -29.09 6.50 -33.05
C GLU A 76 -29.18 5.50 -31.87
N ALA A 77 -28.49 4.36 -31.97
CA ALA A 77 -28.28 3.47 -30.82
C ALA A 77 -27.34 4.06 -29.75
N ALA A 78 -26.56 5.08 -30.12
CA ALA A 78 -25.54 5.69 -29.29
C ALA A 78 -26.07 6.83 -28.39
N GLU A 79 -27.26 7.36 -28.64
CA GLU A 79 -27.79 8.50 -27.86
C GLU A 79 -28.69 8.10 -26.67
N GLY A 80 -28.91 6.81 -26.40
CA GLY A 80 -29.85 6.42 -25.34
C GLY A 80 -29.55 5.19 -24.50
N ALA A 81 -28.55 4.37 -24.84
CA ALA A 81 -28.22 3.18 -24.05
C ALA A 81 -26.75 3.24 -23.64
N ARG A 82 -26.49 3.88 -22.49
CA ARG A 82 -25.19 3.79 -21.81
C ARG A 82 -24.88 2.31 -21.57
N ALA A 83 -23.65 1.90 -21.90
CA ALA A 83 -23.22 0.53 -21.64
C ALA A 83 -23.22 0.30 -20.12
N ARG A 84 -23.73 -0.84 -19.64
CA ARG A 84 -23.76 -1.18 -18.22
C ARG A 84 -22.67 -2.19 -17.89
N LEU A 85 -21.68 -1.78 -17.10
CA LEU A 85 -20.50 -2.59 -16.78
C LEU A 85 -20.55 -3.10 -15.33
N ARG A 86 -20.31 -4.39 -15.14
CA ARG A 86 -20.00 -4.94 -13.81
C ARG A 86 -18.56 -4.66 -13.44
N VAL A 87 -18.37 -3.94 -12.34
CA VAL A 87 -17.07 -3.54 -11.79
C VAL A 87 -16.85 -4.25 -10.47
N VAL A 88 -15.72 -4.96 -10.36
CA VAL A 88 -15.28 -5.57 -9.11
C VAL A 88 -14.29 -4.65 -8.40
N THR A 89 -14.38 -4.58 -7.07
CA THR A 89 -13.44 -3.85 -6.24
C THR A 89 -13.00 -4.69 -5.03
N LEU A 90 -11.98 -4.20 -4.33
CA LEU A 90 -11.45 -4.77 -3.10
C LEU A 90 -11.35 -3.65 -2.06
N VAL A 91 -11.77 -3.94 -0.83
CA VAL A 91 -11.71 -3.00 0.29
C VAL A 91 -10.26 -2.84 0.74
N GLU A 92 -9.70 -1.66 0.53
CA GLU A 92 -8.32 -1.34 0.86
C GLU A 92 -8.18 0.15 1.20
N HIS A 93 -7.73 0.46 2.41
CA HIS A 93 -7.58 1.85 2.84
C HIS A 93 -6.21 2.37 2.36
N PRO A 94 -6.11 3.57 1.77
CA PRO A 94 -7.13 4.63 1.65
C PRO A 94 -7.86 4.68 0.28
N PHE A 95 -7.79 3.64 -0.54
CA PHE A 95 -8.31 3.66 -1.92
C PHE A 95 -9.82 3.36 -2.00
N VAL A 96 -10.30 2.40 -1.21
CA VAL A 96 -11.68 1.96 -1.14
C VAL A 96 -12.05 1.67 0.32
N PHE A 97 -13.01 2.42 0.83
CA PHE A 97 -13.64 2.27 2.12
C PHE A 97 -15.06 1.72 1.94
N THR A 98 -15.58 1.09 2.99
CA THR A 98 -16.95 0.59 3.03
C THR A 98 -17.66 1.07 4.29
N ARG A 99 -18.93 1.43 4.15
CA ARG A 99 -19.84 1.73 5.25
C ARG A 99 -21.15 0.95 5.08
N GLU A 100 -21.84 0.71 6.18
CA GLU A 100 -23.22 0.22 6.13
C GLU A 100 -24.16 1.23 5.45
N VAL A 101 -25.22 0.70 4.83
CA VAL A 101 -26.32 1.51 4.26
C VAL A 101 -27.20 2.12 5.35
N ASP A 102 -27.92 3.19 5.01
CA ASP A 102 -28.91 3.83 5.91
C ASP A 102 -30.15 2.95 6.15
N GLU A 103 -31.11 3.43 6.96
CA GLU A 103 -32.35 2.73 7.30
C GLU A 103 -33.22 2.37 6.08
N GLU A 104 -33.11 3.18 5.04
CA GLU A 104 -33.81 3.05 3.77
C GLU A 104 -33.06 2.15 2.77
N GLY A 105 -31.82 1.77 3.06
CA GLY A 105 -30.96 0.93 2.22
C GLY A 105 -30.26 1.69 1.09
N ASN A 106 -30.13 3.01 1.22
CA ASN A 106 -29.46 3.93 0.33
C ASN A 106 -28.09 4.36 0.88
N CYS A 107 -27.32 5.01 0.02
CA CYS A 107 -26.01 5.56 0.33
C CYS A 107 -26.06 7.08 0.23
N PRO A 108 -26.06 7.83 1.35
CA PRO A 108 -26.04 9.30 1.29
C PRO A 108 -24.67 9.85 0.87
N ALA A 109 -23.62 9.04 0.98
CA ALA A 109 -22.28 9.36 0.49
C ALA A 109 -21.63 8.07 -0.03
N GLY A 110 -20.96 8.18 -1.18
CA GLY A 110 -20.39 7.04 -1.92
C GLY A 110 -21.42 6.33 -2.79
N GLN A 111 -20.96 5.26 -3.43
CA GLN A 111 -21.74 4.46 -4.36
C GLN A 111 -22.24 3.16 -3.72
N LEU A 112 -23.45 2.75 -4.07
CA LEU A 112 -23.98 1.46 -3.65
C LEU A 112 -23.13 0.33 -4.26
N CYS A 113 -22.63 -0.56 -3.41
CA CYS A 113 -21.90 -1.75 -3.79
C CYS A 113 -22.45 -2.99 -3.10
N LEU A 114 -22.28 -4.15 -3.73
CA LEU A 114 -22.66 -5.42 -3.16
C LEU A 114 -21.49 -6.14 -2.50
N ASP A 115 -21.73 -6.73 -1.33
CA ASP A 115 -20.81 -7.63 -0.63
C ASP A 115 -21.47 -9.00 -0.43
N PRO A 116 -21.51 -9.85 -1.47
CA PRO A 116 -22.24 -11.12 -1.40
C PRO A 116 -21.40 -12.27 -0.84
N GLY A 117 -20.09 -12.08 -0.62
CA GLY A 117 -19.18 -13.11 -0.10
C GLY A 117 -19.09 -14.37 -0.97
N THR A 118 -19.42 -14.27 -2.27
CA THR A 118 -19.40 -15.38 -3.22
C THR A 118 -18.73 -14.98 -4.52
N ASN A 119 -18.10 -15.96 -5.15
CA ASN A 119 -17.47 -15.82 -6.47
C ASN A 119 -18.33 -16.48 -7.58
N ASP A 120 -19.58 -16.83 -7.27
CA ASP A 120 -20.51 -17.44 -8.22
C ASP A 120 -21.22 -16.36 -9.05
N SER A 121 -20.97 -16.36 -10.36
CA SER A 121 -21.54 -15.41 -11.30
C SER A 121 -23.07 -15.48 -11.35
N ALA A 122 -23.67 -16.68 -11.23
CA ALA A 122 -25.12 -16.83 -11.32
C ALA A 122 -25.85 -16.17 -10.13
N VAL A 123 -25.22 -16.22 -8.95
CA VAL A 123 -25.75 -15.56 -7.76
C VAL A 123 -25.64 -14.04 -7.91
N LEU A 124 -24.50 -13.54 -8.39
CA LEU A 124 -24.29 -12.12 -8.66
C LEU A 124 -25.27 -11.57 -9.69
N ASP A 125 -25.49 -12.29 -10.79
CA ASP A 125 -26.47 -11.94 -11.82
C ASP A 125 -27.87 -11.80 -11.22
N GLY A 126 -28.29 -12.79 -10.44
CA GLY A 126 -29.59 -12.76 -9.76
C GLY A 126 -29.72 -11.64 -8.72
N LEU A 127 -28.62 -11.18 -8.11
CA LEU A 127 -28.63 -10.04 -7.20
C LEU A 127 -28.75 -8.71 -7.95
N PHE A 128 -28.00 -8.53 -9.04
CA PHE A 128 -28.06 -7.31 -9.84
C PHE A 128 -29.39 -7.17 -10.58
N GLU A 129 -29.95 -8.28 -11.10
CA GLU A 129 -31.30 -8.28 -11.69
C GLU A 129 -32.37 -7.84 -10.68
N LYS A 130 -32.27 -8.31 -9.42
CA LYS A 130 -33.20 -7.89 -8.35
C LYS A 130 -33.11 -6.39 -8.08
N ILE A 131 -31.90 -5.83 -7.99
CA ILE A 131 -31.70 -4.39 -7.77
C ILE A 131 -32.23 -3.56 -8.95
N GLY A 132 -32.02 -4.04 -10.17
CA GLY A 132 -32.52 -3.38 -11.39
C GLY A 132 -34.04 -3.45 -11.51
N SER A 133 -34.67 -4.52 -11.02
CA SER A 133 -36.12 -4.62 -10.93
C SER A 133 -36.60 -3.77 -9.75
N GLY A 134 -37.23 -2.61 -10.00
CA GLY A 134 -37.65 -1.65 -8.95
C GLY A 134 -38.54 -2.17 -7.81
N ASN A 135 -38.89 -3.46 -7.81
CA ASN A 135 -39.65 -4.16 -6.77
C ASN A 135 -38.82 -5.15 -5.92
N GLY A 136 -37.58 -5.49 -6.33
CA GLY A 136 -36.75 -6.50 -5.70
C GLY A 136 -35.69 -5.89 -4.78
N SER A 137 -35.95 -5.81 -3.48
CA SER A 137 -34.91 -5.40 -2.53
C SER A 137 -33.94 -6.55 -2.26
N VAL A 138 -32.67 -6.38 -2.64
CA VAL A 138 -31.59 -7.25 -2.15
C VAL A 138 -31.49 -7.11 -0.63
N PRO A 139 -31.29 -8.21 0.14
CA PRO A 139 -31.12 -8.15 1.59
C PRO A 139 -30.08 -7.10 2.00
N ARG A 140 -30.39 -6.30 3.02
CA ARG A 140 -29.50 -5.25 3.55
C ARG A 140 -28.11 -5.77 3.92
N ALA A 141 -28.00 -7.04 4.31
CA ALA A 141 -26.72 -7.68 4.63
C ALA A 141 -25.71 -7.66 3.47
N TYR A 142 -26.19 -7.69 2.22
CA TYR A 142 -25.33 -7.66 1.04
C TYR A 142 -25.12 -6.25 0.47
N LYS A 143 -25.78 -5.22 1.02
CA LYS A 143 -25.65 -3.85 0.54
C LYS A 143 -24.65 -3.09 1.39
N LYS A 144 -23.68 -2.44 0.75
CA LYS A 144 -22.70 -1.55 1.38
C LYS A 144 -22.59 -0.25 0.57
N CYS A 145 -22.06 0.79 1.21
CA CYS A 145 -21.67 2.03 0.55
C CYS A 145 -20.16 2.04 0.39
N CYS A 146 -19.69 1.98 -0.86
CA CYS A 146 -18.28 2.04 -1.22
C CYS A 146 -17.91 3.48 -1.56
N TYR A 147 -16.80 3.98 -1.03
CA TYR A 147 -16.29 5.32 -1.30
C TYR A 147 -14.76 5.37 -1.20
N GLY A 148 -14.14 6.41 -1.75
CA GLY A 148 -12.69 6.59 -1.70
C GLY A 148 -12.11 6.89 -3.08
N TYR A 149 -10.79 7.09 -3.13
CA TYR A 149 -10.10 7.56 -4.33
C TYR A 149 -10.41 6.76 -5.60
N CYS A 150 -10.46 5.42 -5.49
CA CYS A 150 -10.76 4.56 -6.63
C CYS A 150 -12.22 4.63 -7.08
N ILE A 151 -13.15 4.91 -6.17
CA ILE A 151 -14.58 5.05 -6.48
C ILE A 151 -14.83 6.40 -7.17
N ASP A 152 -14.26 7.48 -6.65
CA ASP A 152 -14.36 8.81 -7.25
C ASP A 152 -13.76 8.83 -8.67
N LEU A 153 -12.64 8.11 -8.88
CA LEU A 153 -12.05 7.93 -10.20
C LEU A 153 -12.97 7.16 -11.15
N LEU A 154 -13.63 6.10 -10.67
CA LEU A 154 -14.59 5.33 -11.46
C LEU A 154 -15.80 6.17 -11.87
N GLU A 155 -16.35 6.98 -10.96
CA GLU A 155 -17.45 7.90 -11.26
C GLU A 155 -17.04 8.91 -12.35
N LYS A 156 -15.85 9.51 -12.22
CA LYS A 156 -15.34 10.44 -13.23
C LYS A 156 -15.15 9.76 -14.59
N LEU A 157 -14.64 8.53 -14.61
CA LEU A 157 -14.51 7.74 -15.84
C LEU A 157 -15.86 7.40 -16.46
N ALA A 158 -16.86 7.07 -15.64
CA ALA A 158 -18.22 6.77 -16.06
C ALA A 158 -18.92 7.98 -16.69
N GLU A 159 -18.70 9.17 -16.13
CA GLU A 159 -19.16 10.43 -16.71
C GLU A 159 -18.50 10.72 -18.05
N ASP A 160 -17.17 10.65 -18.12
CA ASP A 160 -16.40 11.06 -19.30
C ASP A 160 -16.58 10.09 -20.48
N MET A 161 -16.75 8.79 -20.21
CA MET A 161 -16.96 7.74 -21.22
C MET A 161 -18.43 7.34 -21.40
N ALA A 162 -19.35 7.98 -20.68
CA ALA A 162 -20.80 7.76 -20.75
C ALA A 162 -21.24 6.29 -20.61
N PHE A 163 -20.75 5.60 -19.58
CA PHE A 163 -21.22 4.25 -19.21
C PHE A 163 -21.83 4.25 -17.81
N ASP A 164 -22.73 3.31 -17.54
CA ASP A 164 -23.25 3.03 -16.22
C ASP A 164 -22.55 1.81 -15.64
N PHE A 165 -22.49 1.69 -14.32
CA PHE A 165 -21.78 0.58 -13.68
C PHE A 165 -22.49 0.02 -12.46
N GLU A 166 -22.20 -1.24 -12.20
CA GLU A 166 -22.65 -2.01 -11.06
C GLU A 166 -21.43 -2.47 -10.26
N LEU A 167 -21.35 -2.07 -8.99
CA LEU A 167 -20.18 -2.29 -8.16
C LEU A 167 -20.41 -3.46 -7.19
N TYR A 168 -19.43 -4.36 -7.07
CA TYR A 168 -19.40 -5.36 -6.00
C TYR A 168 -17.98 -5.58 -5.48
N ILE A 169 -17.90 -6.08 -4.25
CA ILE A 169 -16.67 -6.45 -3.57
C ILE A 169 -16.37 -7.92 -3.87
N VAL A 170 -15.12 -8.20 -4.21
CA VAL A 170 -14.64 -9.57 -4.48
C VAL A 170 -14.93 -10.50 -3.31
N GLY A 171 -15.55 -11.65 -3.57
CA GLY A 171 -16.09 -12.53 -2.53
C GLY A 171 -15.03 -13.21 -1.65
N ASP A 172 -13.81 -13.44 -2.17
CA ASP A 172 -12.72 -14.06 -1.41
C ASP A 172 -11.79 -13.04 -0.71
N GLY A 173 -11.98 -11.74 -0.95
CA GLY A 173 -11.17 -10.66 -0.36
C GLY A 173 -9.71 -10.64 -0.83
N LYS A 174 -9.38 -11.20 -2.00
CA LYS A 174 -8.00 -11.32 -2.47
C LYS A 174 -7.77 -10.60 -3.79
N TYR A 175 -6.54 -10.13 -4.01
CA TYR A 175 -6.13 -9.54 -5.28
C TYR A 175 -6.09 -10.56 -6.43
N GLY A 176 -5.72 -11.80 -6.09
CA GLY A 176 -5.62 -12.90 -7.04
C GLY A 176 -4.21 -13.38 -7.27
N ALA A 177 -4.05 -14.68 -7.13
CA ALA A 177 -2.82 -15.42 -7.37
C ALA A 177 -3.12 -16.71 -8.14
N TRP A 178 -2.11 -17.22 -8.84
CA TRP A 178 -2.21 -18.52 -9.50
C TRP A 178 -2.03 -19.65 -8.47
N LYS A 179 -3.12 -20.36 -8.14
CA LYS A 179 -3.13 -21.50 -7.21
C LYS A 179 -3.94 -22.65 -7.78
N ASN A 180 -3.44 -23.88 -7.63
CA ASN A 180 -4.14 -25.11 -8.03
C ASN A 180 -4.66 -25.10 -9.48
N GLY A 181 -3.93 -24.47 -10.40
CA GLY A 181 -4.32 -24.38 -11.82
C GLY A 181 -5.42 -23.36 -12.14
N ARG A 182 -5.80 -22.49 -11.19
CA ARG A 182 -6.80 -21.44 -11.39
C ARG A 182 -6.34 -20.12 -10.76
N TRP A 183 -6.83 -19.01 -11.31
CA TRP A 183 -6.70 -17.69 -10.70
C TRP A 183 -7.78 -17.45 -9.64
N THR A 184 -7.36 -16.99 -8.47
CA THR A 184 -8.24 -16.52 -7.37
C THR A 184 -8.46 -15.01 -7.45
N GLY A 185 -9.28 -14.46 -6.55
CA GLY A 185 -9.45 -13.03 -6.36
C GLY A 185 -9.97 -12.27 -7.58
N LEU A 186 -9.63 -10.98 -7.63
CA LEU A 186 -10.01 -10.08 -8.71
C LEU A 186 -9.65 -10.62 -10.10
N VAL A 187 -8.48 -11.25 -10.24
CA VAL A 187 -8.05 -11.85 -11.51
C VAL A 187 -8.96 -13.02 -11.91
N GLY A 188 -9.39 -13.83 -10.95
CA GLY A 188 -10.33 -14.92 -11.18
C GLY A 188 -11.70 -14.42 -11.66
N ASP A 189 -12.19 -13.34 -11.07
CA ASP A 189 -13.50 -12.75 -11.42
C ASP A 189 -13.48 -12.10 -12.82
N LEU A 190 -12.36 -11.49 -13.21
CA LEU A 190 -12.16 -10.96 -14.56
C LEU A 190 -12.08 -12.09 -15.60
N LEU A 191 -11.29 -13.13 -15.34
CA LEU A 191 -11.10 -14.23 -16.30
C LEU A 191 -12.35 -15.10 -16.48
N SER A 192 -13.19 -15.19 -15.45
CA SER A 192 -14.47 -15.91 -15.53
C SER A 192 -15.58 -15.12 -16.24
N GLY A 193 -15.35 -13.84 -16.56
CA GLY A 193 -16.39 -12.95 -17.11
C GLY A 193 -17.42 -12.49 -16.07
N THR A 194 -17.15 -12.73 -14.78
CA THR A 194 -18.01 -12.27 -13.69
C THR A 194 -17.93 -10.74 -13.57
N ALA A 195 -16.73 -10.16 -13.69
CA ALA A 195 -16.52 -8.73 -13.86
C ALA A 195 -16.01 -8.38 -15.25
N HIS A 196 -16.40 -7.20 -15.74
CA HIS A 196 -15.89 -6.63 -16.98
C HIS A 196 -14.68 -5.71 -16.73
N MET A 197 -14.60 -5.13 -15.53
CA MET A 197 -13.53 -4.22 -15.11
C MET A 197 -13.26 -4.41 -13.62
N ALA A 198 -12.01 -4.23 -13.20
CA ALA A 198 -11.65 -4.16 -11.79
C ALA A 198 -11.09 -2.78 -11.47
N VAL A 199 -11.58 -2.15 -10.40
CA VAL A 199 -11.12 -0.84 -9.95
C VAL A 199 -10.74 -0.91 -8.48
N THR A 200 -9.43 -0.88 -8.22
CA THR A 200 -8.82 -0.90 -6.88
C THR A 200 -7.31 -0.58 -7.03
N SER A 201 -6.56 -0.58 -5.92
CA SER A 201 -5.10 -0.46 -5.84
C SER A 201 -4.40 -1.75 -6.31
N PHE A 202 -4.64 -2.11 -7.56
CA PHE A 202 -4.13 -3.36 -8.12
C PHE A 202 -2.75 -3.19 -8.77
N SER A 203 -1.72 -3.86 -8.23
CA SER A 203 -0.35 -3.75 -8.75
C SER A 203 -0.17 -4.43 -10.11
N ILE A 204 0.48 -3.72 -11.04
CA ILE A 204 0.89 -4.23 -12.35
C ILE A 204 2.07 -5.20 -12.16
N ASN A 205 1.93 -6.45 -12.61
CA ASN A 205 2.98 -7.48 -12.57
C ASN A 205 2.99 -8.27 -13.88
N SER A 206 4.18 -8.70 -14.33
CA SER A 206 4.37 -9.52 -15.54
C SER A 206 3.51 -10.79 -15.57
N VAL A 207 3.27 -11.46 -14.43
CA VAL A 207 2.42 -12.67 -14.42
C VAL A 207 0.96 -12.32 -14.67
N ARG A 208 0.47 -11.21 -14.10
CA ARG A 208 -0.91 -10.73 -14.25
C ARG A 208 -1.13 -10.13 -15.64
N SER A 209 -0.18 -9.36 -16.17
CA SER A 209 -0.26 -8.75 -17.51
C SER A 209 -0.27 -9.77 -18.66
N LYS A 210 -0.01 -11.05 -18.39
CA LYS A 210 -0.16 -12.12 -19.39
C LYS A 210 -1.59 -12.61 -19.54
N VAL A 211 -2.46 -12.33 -18.57
CA VAL A 211 -3.83 -12.86 -18.51
C VAL A 211 -4.89 -11.78 -18.50
N ILE A 212 -4.53 -10.55 -18.12
CA ILE A 212 -5.42 -9.38 -18.13
C ILE A 212 -4.67 -8.15 -18.65
N ASP A 213 -5.42 -7.24 -19.25
CA ASP A 213 -4.91 -5.96 -19.72
C ASP A 213 -4.99 -4.90 -18.62
N PHE A 214 -3.97 -4.05 -18.56
CA PHE A 214 -3.89 -2.93 -17.61
C PHE A 214 -3.99 -1.61 -18.35
N THR A 215 -4.58 -0.63 -17.68
CA THR A 215 -4.54 0.77 -18.10
C THR A 215 -3.19 1.42 -17.75
N SER A 216 -3.01 2.67 -18.16
CA SER A 216 -1.90 3.48 -17.66
C SER A 216 -1.97 3.60 -16.14
N PRO A 217 -0.85 3.42 -15.41
CA PRO A 217 -0.85 3.50 -13.95
C PRO A 217 -1.27 4.90 -13.49
N PHE A 218 -2.28 4.95 -12.62
CA PHE A 218 -2.78 6.20 -12.04
C PHE A 218 -2.07 6.56 -10.72
N PHE A 219 -1.40 5.60 -10.08
CA PHE A 219 -0.69 5.77 -8.81
C PHE A 219 0.62 4.98 -8.83
N SER A 220 1.69 5.58 -8.32
CA SER A 220 3.01 4.96 -8.22
C SER A 220 3.37 4.74 -6.75
N THR A 221 3.62 3.49 -6.37
CA THR A 221 4.03 3.12 -5.01
C THR A 221 5.18 2.11 -5.04
N SER A 222 5.95 2.04 -3.96
CA SER A 222 7.02 1.08 -3.75
C SER A 222 6.73 0.20 -2.53
N LEU A 223 7.40 -0.95 -2.45
CA LEU A 223 7.31 -1.80 -1.27
C LEU A 223 8.08 -1.17 -0.11
N GLY A 224 7.39 -0.99 1.03
CA GLY A 224 7.97 -0.51 2.28
C GLY A 224 7.89 -1.57 3.38
N ILE A 225 8.74 -1.43 4.39
CA ILE A 225 8.70 -2.27 5.59
C ILE A 225 8.13 -1.42 6.72
N LEU A 226 7.02 -1.88 7.31
CA LEU A 226 6.41 -1.23 8.47
C LEU A 226 6.93 -1.89 9.74
N VAL A 227 7.51 -1.08 10.63
CA VAL A 227 8.07 -1.53 11.91
C VAL A 227 7.45 -0.74 13.04
N ARG A 228 7.15 -1.41 14.15
CA ARG A 228 6.68 -0.75 15.36
C ARG A 228 7.85 -0.01 16.01
N THR A 229 7.73 1.30 16.12
CA THR A 229 8.66 2.08 16.94
C THR A 229 8.53 1.67 18.41
N LYS A 230 9.67 1.43 19.06
CA LYS A 230 9.72 1.22 20.51
C LYS A 230 10.28 2.46 21.16
N ASP A 231 9.47 3.11 21.97
CA ASP A 231 9.91 4.21 22.82
C ASP A 231 10.84 3.64 23.89
N THR A 232 12.15 3.73 23.67
CA THR A 232 13.11 3.38 24.71
C THR A 232 13.09 4.49 25.74
N ALA A 233 12.43 4.26 26.88
CA ALA A 233 12.55 5.15 28.03
C ALA A 233 14.03 5.26 28.41
N SER A 234 14.51 6.51 28.59
CA SER A 234 15.88 6.76 29.02
C SER A 234 16.14 6.02 30.33
N PRO A 235 17.17 5.16 30.40
CA PRO A 235 17.45 4.41 31.63
C PRO A 235 17.79 5.39 32.76
N ILE A 236 17.50 5.00 34.00
CA ILE A 236 17.71 5.83 35.21
C ILE A 236 19.16 6.36 35.29
N GLY A 237 20.14 5.64 34.74
CA GLY A 237 21.56 6.05 34.70
C GLY A 237 21.95 7.00 33.56
N ALA A 238 21.02 7.44 32.71
CA ALA A 238 21.33 8.29 31.55
C ALA A 238 21.93 9.65 31.94
N PHE A 239 21.72 10.13 33.16
CA PHE A 239 22.35 11.36 33.67
C PHE A 239 23.88 11.26 33.79
N MET A 240 24.45 10.05 33.86
CA MET A 240 25.91 9.86 33.93
C MET A 240 26.58 9.79 32.55
N TRP A 241 25.82 9.56 31.47
CA TRP A 241 26.32 9.47 30.10
C TRP A 241 27.04 10.72 29.55
N PRO A 242 26.70 11.96 29.93
CA PRO A 242 27.33 13.16 29.38
C PRO A 242 28.83 13.29 29.69
N LEU A 243 29.32 12.60 30.71
CA LEU A 243 30.72 12.60 31.12
C LEU A 243 31.24 11.17 31.22
N HIS A 244 32.37 10.91 30.57
CA HIS A 244 33.06 9.63 30.68
C HIS A 244 33.52 9.38 32.14
N TRP A 245 33.55 8.12 32.57
CA TRP A 245 33.88 7.75 33.96
C TRP A 245 35.23 8.30 34.43
N THR A 246 36.20 8.45 33.53
CA THR A 246 37.50 9.06 33.83
C THR A 246 37.39 10.53 34.24
N MET A 247 36.44 11.28 33.68
CA MET A 247 36.21 12.69 34.04
C MET A 247 35.63 12.82 35.44
N TRP A 248 34.72 11.91 35.83
CA TRP A 248 34.18 11.86 37.19
C TRP A 248 35.28 11.62 38.23
N VAL A 249 36.18 10.66 37.97
CA VAL A 249 37.35 10.41 38.82
C VAL A 249 38.29 11.63 38.82
N GLY A 250 38.50 12.26 37.66
CA GLY A 250 39.30 13.48 37.55
C GLY A 250 38.77 14.64 38.40
N ILE A 251 37.46 14.89 38.37
CA ILE A 251 36.80 15.92 39.20
C ILE A 251 36.96 15.60 40.69
N PHE A 252 36.78 14.33 41.08
CA PHE A 252 36.95 13.89 42.46
C PHE A 252 38.38 14.13 42.97
N VAL A 253 39.39 13.74 42.17
CA VAL A 253 40.80 13.96 42.51
C VAL A 253 41.14 15.45 42.56
N ALA A 254 40.72 16.23 41.56
CA ALA A 254 40.96 17.68 41.50
C ALA A 254 40.33 18.42 42.70
N LEU A 255 39.14 18.00 43.15
CA LEU A 255 38.49 18.54 44.33
C LEU A 255 39.31 18.29 45.61
N HIS A 256 39.75 17.05 45.83
CA HIS A 256 40.52 16.69 47.02
C HIS A 256 41.90 17.35 47.04
N MET A 257 42.54 17.46 45.88
CA MET A 257 43.81 18.17 45.71
C MET A 257 43.65 19.67 46.00
N THR A 258 42.61 20.31 45.48
CA THR A 258 42.35 21.74 45.72
C THR A 258 42.08 22.01 47.19
N ALA A 259 41.28 21.18 47.85
CA ALA A 259 41.02 21.29 49.29
C ALA A 259 42.30 21.13 50.12
N LEU A 260 43.17 20.18 49.74
CA LEU A 260 44.46 19.97 50.39
C LEU A 260 45.35 21.22 50.26
N PHE A 261 45.52 21.76 49.03
CA PHE A 261 46.32 22.96 48.81
C PHE A 261 45.74 24.19 49.53
N LEU A 262 44.42 24.36 49.57
CA LEU A 262 43.77 25.42 50.34
C LEU A 262 44.11 25.32 51.83
N THR A 263 44.10 24.11 52.41
CA THR A 263 44.50 23.92 53.81
C THR A 263 45.98 24.19 54.05
N LEU A 264 46.86 23.74 53.16
CA LEU A 264 48.30 23.99 53.28
C LEU A 264 48.63 25.48 53.18
N TYR A 265 48.00 26.21 52.25
CA TYR A 265 48.19 27.65 52.10
C TYR A 265 47.66 28.44 53.30
N GLU A 266 46.52 28.06 53.87
CA GLU A 266 46.01 28.67 55.10
C GLU A 266 46.87 28.34 56.32
N TRP A 267 47.48 27.14 56.40
CA TRP A 267 48.34 26.76 57.53
C TRP A 267 49.74 27.37 57.47
N LYS A 268 50.29 27.57 56.27
CA LYS A 268 51.64 28.15 56.06
C LYS A 268 51.64 29.68 55.96
N SER A 269 50.49 30.31 55.77
CA SER A 269 50.38 31.76 55.67
C SER A 269 50.45 32.44 57.05
N PRO A 270 51.25 33.51 57.23
CA PRO A 270 51.34 34.26 58.48
C PRO A 270 50.02 34.96 58.88
N TYR A 271 49.09 35.13 57.92
CA TYR A 271 47.75 35.71 58.13
C TYR A 271 46.63 34.65 58.15
N GLY A 272 46.98 33.37 58.08
CA GLY A 272 46.04 32.26 58.00
C GLY A 272 45.46 31.84 59.34
N MET A 273 44.36 31.09 59.31
CA MET A 273 43.71 30.54 60.51
C MET A 273 44.46 29.29 61.01
N THR A 274 45.67 29.49 61.55
CA THR A 274 46.57 28.41 61.97
C THR A 274 46.16 27.77 63.30
N PRO A 275 46.40 26.46 63.50
CA PRO A 275 46.15 25.76 64.77
C PRO A 275 46.96 26.32 65.96
N HIS A 276 48.11 26.96 65.69
CA HIS A 276 49.01 27.53 66.70
C HIS A 276 48.85 29.05 66.91
N GLY A 277 47.86 29.69 66.26
CA GLY A 277 47.62 31.13 66.35
C GLY A 277 46.84 31.59 67.59
N ARG A 278 46.90 32.89 67.88
CA ARG A 278 46.32 33.56 69.07
C ARG A 278 44.78 33.47 69.19
N ASN A 279 44.06 32.99 68.16
CA ASN A 279 42.60 32.81 68.15
C ASN A 279 42.20 31.32 67.98
N ARG A 280 42.22 30.57 69.09
CA ARG A 280 41.96 29.11 69.13
C ARG A 280 40.53 28.68 68.79
N MET A 281 39.57 29.60 68.66
CA MET A 281 38.15 29.25 68.53
C MET A 281 37.69 28.89 67.11
N LYS A 282 38.49 29.12 66.05
CA LYS A 282 38.06 28.94 64.65
C LYS A 282 39.21 28.47 63.76
N ILE A 283 39.46 27.15 63.72
CA ILE A 283 40.51 26.52 62.90
C ILE A 283 39.93 26.20 61.52
N PHE A 284 40.64 26.57 60.45
CA PHE A 284 40.29 26.14 59.09
C PHE A 284 40.78 24.70 58.86
N SER A 285 39.88 23.75 59.03
CA SER A 285 40.15 22.30 58.87
C SER A 285 39.99 21.85 57.41
N TYR A 286 40.61 20.73 57.05
CA TYR A 286 40.42 20.05 55.75
C TYR A 286 38.95 19.77 55.43
N SER A 287 38.16 19.39 56.44
CA SER A 287 36.71 19.21 56.29
C SER A 287 36.00 20.52 55.90
N SER A 288 36.44 21.67 56.44
CA SER A 288 35.90 22.99 56.09
C SER A 288 36.28 23.38 54.65
N ALA A 289 37.49 23.05 54.21
CA ALA A 289 37.95 23.29 52.84
C ALA A 289 37.21 22.41 51.83
N LEU A 290 37.04 21.11 52.13
CA LEU A 290 36.25 20.19 51.31
C LEU A 290 34.80 20.65 51.18
N ASN A 291 34.16 21.03 52.28
CA ASN A 291 32.78 21.53 52.26
C ASN A 291 32.65 22.78 51.38
N LEU A 292 33.64 23.68 51.43
CA LEU A 292 33.70 24.86 50.56
C LEU A 292 33.90 24.48 49.08
N CYS A 293 34.81 23.56 48.77
CA CYS A 293 35.05 23.10 47.40
C CYS A 293 33.83 22.39 46.79
N TYR A 294 33.14 21.55 47.57
CA TYR A 294 31.88 20.91 47.16
C TYR A 294 30.75 21.93 46.98
N ALA A 295 30.65 22.93 47.85
CA ALA A 295 29.67 24.00 47.71
C ALA A 295 29.83 24.75 46.38
N ILE A 296 31.07 25.08 46.01
CA ILE A 296 31.38 25.74 44.74
C ILE A 296 31.06 24.83 43.54
N LEU A 297 31.41 23.54 43.61
CA LEU A 297 31.13 22.58 42.53
C LEU A 297 29.63 22.42 42.25
N PHE A 298 28.81 22.38 43.30
CA PHE A 298 27.35 22.27 43.18
C PHE A 298 26.62 23.60 43.08
N GLY A 299 27.33 24.73 42.97
CA GLY A 299 26.75 26.07 42.89
C GLY A 299 25.94 26.47 44.14
N ARG A 300 26.20 25.86 45.30
CA ARG A 300 25.55 26.19 46.57
C ARG A 300 26.37 27.20 47.36
N THR A 301 25.69 28.15 47.98
CA THR A 301 26.31 29.06 48.95
C THR A 301 26.30 28.40 50.33
N VAL A 302 27.49 28.15 50.87
CA VAL A 302 27.65 27.65 52.24
C VAL A 302 28.20 28.78 53.09
N SER A 303 27.65 28.94 54.30
CA SER A 303 28.17 29.85 55.33
C SER A 303 29.45 29.29 55.95
N SER A 304 30.48 29.13 55.12
CA SER A 304 31.84 28.81 55.53
C SER A 304 32.69 30.08 55.43
N LYS A 305 33.61 30.26 56.37
CA LYS A 305 34.47 31.44 56.39
C LYS A 305 35.46 31.35 55.23
N THR A 306 35.48 32.40 54.40
CA THR A 306 36.39 32.50 53.25
C THR A 306 37.86 32.53 53.69
N PRO A 307 38.77 31.95 52.90
CA PRO A 307 40.20 31.99 53.18
C PRO A 307 40.69 33.44 53.28
N LYS A 308 41.58 33.71 54.25
CA LYS A 308 42.11 35.05 54.51
C LYS A 308 43.34 35.35 53.67
N CYS A 309 44.10 34.32 53.28
CA CYS A 309 45.32 34.50 52.50
C CYS A 309 45.02 34.91 51.05
N CYS A 310 45.86 35.77 50.47
CA CYS A 310 45.71 36.23 49.08
C CYS A 310 45.82 35.07 48.08
N THR A 311 46.77 34.15 48.31
CA THR A 311 46.99 32.95 47.51
C THR A 311 45.81 31.97 47.53
N GLY A 312 45.18 31.77 48.70
CA GLY A 312 43.99 30.93 48.83
C GLY A 312 42.76 31.54 48.15
N ARG A 313 42.61 32.87 48.16
CA ARG A 313 41.57 33.56 47.38
C ARG A 313 41.76 33.38 45.87
N PHE A 314 42.99 33.51 45.39
CA PHE A 314 43.31 33.26 43.99
C PHE A 314 43.00 31.81 43.59
N LEU A 315 43.44 30.83 44.39
CA LEU A 315 43.16 29.41 44.14
C LEU A 315 41.64 29.12 44.16
N MET A 316 40.89 29.74 45.07
CA MET A 316 39.43 29.59 45.14
C MET A 316 38.73 30.16 43.90
N ASN A 317 39.19 31.30 43.38
CA ASN A 317 38.66 31.86 42.12
C ASN A 317 38.98 30.96 40.92
N LEU A 318 40.19 30.39 40.87
CA LEU A 318 40.57 29.44 39.81
C LEU A 318 39.73 28.16 39.87
N TRP A 319 39.50 27.62 41.07
CA TRP A 319 38.60 26.49 41.30
C TRP A 319 37.16 26.81 40.86
N ALA A 320 36.66 28.01 41.17
CA ALA A 320 35.33 28.44 40.75
C ALA A 320 35.19 28.49 39.22
N ILE A 321 36.19 29.02 38.50
CA ILE A 321 36.22 29.02 37.03
C ILE A 321 36.20 27.58 36.49
N PHE A 322 37.02 26.70 37.06
CA PHE A 322 37.03 25.28 36.68
C PHE A 322 35.65 24.61 36.89
N CYS A 323 35.02 24.81 38.05
CA CYS A 323 33.67 24.29 38.31
C CYS A 323 32.63 24.81 37.32
N LEU A 324 32.68 26.10 36.96
CA LEU A 324 31.78 26.69 35.97
C LEU A 324 31.97 26.06 34.59
N LEU A 325 33.21 25.83 34.16
CA LEU A 325 33.50 25.17 32.88
C LEU A 325 33.01 23.72 32.87
N VAL A 326 33.21 22.98 33.95
CA VAL A 326 32.72 21.60 34.09
C VAL A 326 31.20 21.55 34.07
N LEU A 327 30.54 22.43 34.82
CA LEU A 327 29.08 22.51 34.86
C LEU A 327 28.50 22.87 33.49
N SER A 328 29.05 23.89 32.84
CA SER A 328 28.65 24.31 31.49
C SER A 328 28.81 23.16 30.48
N SER A 329 29.95 22.48 30.48
CA SER A 329 30.21 21.35 29.59
C SER A 329 29.26 20.18 29.85
N TYR A 330 28.99 19.87 31.12
CA TYR A 330 28.01 18.84 31.50
C TYR A 330 26.61 19.18 30.98
N THR A 331 26.17 20.44 31.17
CA THR A 331 24.85 20.88 30.68
C THR A 331 24.75 20.86 29.15
N ALA A 332 25.82 21.24 28.44
CA ALA A 332 25.86 21.21 26.98
C ALA A 332 25.81 19.77 26.44
N ASN A 333 26.61 18.85 27.02
CA ASN A 333 26.61 17.45 26.62
C ASN A 333 25.30 16.75 26.96
N LEU A 334 24.68 17.07 28.10
CA LEU A 334 23.37 16.55 28.46
C LEU A 334 22.31 17.01 27.45
N ALA A 335 22.31 18.29 27.09
CA ALA A 335 21.40 18.83 26.08
C ALA A 335 21.60 18.16 24.71
N ALA A 336 22.86 17.98 24.28
CA ALA A 336 23.17 17.29 23.03
C ALA A 336 22.67 15.83 23.01
N VAL A 337 22.80 15.11 24.14
CA VAL A 337 22.31 13.73 24.27
C VAL A 337 20.78 13.67 24.33
N MET A 338 20.12 14.68 24.92
CA MET A 338 18.65 14.76 24.97
C MET A 338 18.02 15.08 23.61
N VAL A 339 18.70 15.90 22.79
CA VAL A 339 18.24 16.27 21.44
C VAL A 339 18.57 15.20 20.41
N GLY A 340 19.55 14.34 20.67
CA GLY A 340 19.84 13.18 19.83
C GLY A 340 18.73 12.13 19.93
N ASP A 341 17.62 12.37 19.24
CA ASP A 341 16.50 11.46 19.15
C ASP A 341 16.97 10.08 18.66
N LYS A 342 16.82 9.09 19.54
CA LYS A 342 17.12 7.68 19.27
C LYS A 342 15.91 7.01 18.63
N THR A 343 15.48 7.47 17.46
CA THR A 343 14.76 6.55 16.56
C THR A 343 15.80 5.61 16.00
N PHE A 344 16.14 4.57 16.75
CA PHE A 344 16.90 3.48 16.17
C PHE A 344 16.07 2.91 15.04
N GLU A 345 16.51 3.10 13.79
CA GLU A 345 16.00 2.33 12.67
C GLU A 345 16.22 0.85 13.02
N GLU A 346 15.16 0.17 13.46
CA GLU A 346 15.25 -1.24 13.83
C GLU A 346 15.68 -2.11 12.64
N LEU A 347 15.43 -1.62 11.42
CA LEU A 347 15.76 -2.23 10.15
C LEU A 347 16.29 -1.19 9.16
N SER A 348 17.43 -1.52 8.56
CA SER A 348 18.08 -0.74 7.49
C SER A 348 17.43 -0.93 6.11
N GLY A 349 16.68 -2.02 5.91
CA GLY A 349 16.00 -2.33 4.65
C GLY A 349 15.83 -3.83 4.42
N ILE A 350 15.57 -4.23 3.18
CA ILE A 350 15.31 -5.63 2.81
C ILE A 350 16.54 -6.55 2.97
N HIS A 351 17.74 -5.99 2.83
CA HIS A 351 19.00 -6.72 2.96
C HIS A 351 19.53 -6.77 4.40
N ASP A 352 18.73 -6.33 5.37
CA ASP A 352 19.14 -6.37 6.77
C ASP A 352 19.38 -7.83 7.21
N PRO A 353 20.51 -8.13 7.87
CA PRO A 353 20.81 -9.46 8.38
C PRO A 353 19.68 -10.05 9.25
N LYS A 354 18.89 -9.20 9.93
CA LYS A 354 17.75 -9.65 10.75
C LYS A 354 16.63 -10.28 9.93
N LEU A 355 16.45 -9.90 8.66
CA LEU A 355 15.44 -10.48 7.77
C LEU A 355 15.94 -11.77 7.12
N HIS A 356 17.23 -11.83 6.79
CA HIS A 356 17.84 -13.03 6.21
C HIS A 356 18.07 -14.13 7.25
N HIS A 357 18.45 -13.76 8.47
CA HIS A 357 18.70 -14.68 9.57
C HIS A 357 17.90 -14.26 10.81
N PRO A 358 16.60 -14.57 10.85
CA PRO A 358 15.73 -14.16 11.95
C PRO A 358 16.21 -14.76 13.27
N SER A 359 16.56 -13.88 14.21
CA SER A 359 16.87 -14.26 15.59
C SER A 359 15.60 -14.70 16.33
N GLN A 360 15.75 -15.51 17.37
CA GLN A 360 14.62 -15.93 18.20
C GLN A 360 13.90 -14.69 18.78
N GLY A 361 12.65 -14.46 18.34
CA GLY A 361 11.81 -13.34 18.78
C GLY A 361 11.55 -12.27 17.72
N PHE A 362 12.30 -12.26 16.60
CA PHE A 362 12.05 -11.36 15.48
C PHE A 362 11.15 -12.05 14.45
N ARG A 363 9.90 -11.57 14.30
CA ARG A 363 8.90 -12.13 13.38
C ARG A 363 8.51 -11.08 12.34
N PHE A 364 8.30 -11.52 11.11
CA PHE A 364 7.84 -10.68 10.01
C PHE A 364 6.96 -11.50 9.05
N GLY A 365 6.09 -10.83 8.33
CA GLY A 365 5.07 -11.42 7.47
C GLY A 365 4.57 -10.43 6.42
N THR A 366 3.70 -10.90 5.53
CA THR A 366 3.07 -10.08 4.48
C THR A 366 1.65 -10.56 4.22
N VAL A 367 0.83 -9.74 3.57
CA VAL A 367 -0.53 -10.12 3.18
C VAL A 367 -0.49 -11.28 2.18
N TRP A 368 -1.34 -12.29 2.41
CA TRP A 368 -1.49 -13.46 1.54
C TRP A 368 -2.03 -13.09 0.15
N GLU A 369 -1.54 -13.78 -0.87
CA GLU A 369 -1.92 -13.62 -2.29
C GLU A 369 -1.79 -12.17 -2.78
N SER A 370 -0.86 -11.41 -2.18
CA SER A 370 -0.51 -10.05 -2.55
C SER A 370 0.65 -10.02 -3.56
N SER A 371 0.81 -8.88 -4.24
CA SER A 371 1.97 -8.62 -5.09
C SER A 371 3.29 -8.65 -4.31
N ALA A 372 3.27 -8.23 -3.04
CA ALA A 372 4.43 -8.26 -2.15
C ALA A 372 4.88 -9.70 -1.84
N GLU A 373 3.94 -10.61 -1.55
CA GLU A 373 4.26 -12.03 -1.33
C GLU A 373 4.89 -12.67 -2.56
N GLU A 374 4.33 -12.42 -3.75
CA GLU A 374 4.84 -12.96 -5.01
C GLU A 374 6.24 -12.43 -5.33
N TYR A 375 6.49 -11.15 -5.07
CA TYR A 375 7.82 -10.54 -5.22
C TYR A 375 8.83 -11.20 -4.28
N ILE A 376 8.52 -11.33 -2.99
CA ILE A 376 9.42 -11.96 -2.01
C ILE A 376 9.66 -13.43 -2.36
N LYS A 377 8.62 -14.16 -2.78
CA LYS A 377 8.75 -15.56 -3.21
C LYS A 377 9.72 -15.73 -4.39
N LYS A 378 9.73 -14.78 -5.32
CA LYS A 378 10.61 -14.81 -6.51
C LYS A 378 12.03 -14.35 -6.19
N SER A 379 12.17 -13.29 -5.41
CA SER A 379 13.46 -12.63 -5.14
C SER A 379 14.21 -13.20 -3.94
N PHE A 380 13.48 -13.66 -2.90
CA PHE A 380 14.02 -14.14 -1.63
C PHE A 380 13.28 -15.40 -1.13
N PRO A 381 13.56 -16.59 -1.71
CA PRO A 381 12.83 -17.82 -1.40
C PRO A 381 12.92 -18.26 0.07
N GLU A 382 14.09 -18.12 0.69
CA GLU A 382 14.31 -18.48 2.11
C GLU A 382 13.47 -17.60 3.05
N MET A 383 13.43 -16.30 2.77
CA MET A 383 12.60 -15.33 3.49
C MET A 383 11.12 -15.67 3.35
N HIS A 384 10.67 -16.01 2.13
CA HIS A 384 9.30 -16.44 1.90
C HIS A 384 8.95 -17.73 2.65
N GLU A 385 9.87 -18.70 2.74
CA GLU A 385 9.64 -19.92 3.52
C GLU A 385 9.47 -19.64 5.01
N TYR A 386 10.28 -18.73 5.56
CA TYR A 386 10.11 -18.27 6.94
C TYR A 386 8.74 -17.61 7.13
N MET A 387 8.37 -16.66 6.28
CA MET A 387 7.09 -15.93 6.35
C MET A 387 5.90 -16.88 6.29
N ARG A 388 5.96 -17.93 5.47
CA ARG A 388 4.89 -18.94 5.34
C ARG A 388 4.56 -19.64 6.66
N ARG A 389 5.50 -19.72 7.62
CA ARG A 389 5.26 -20.38 8.93
C ARG A 389 4.52 -19.48 9.93
N TYR A 390 4.53 -18.17 9.72
CA TYR A 390 3.98 -17.18 10.66
C TYR A 390 2.80 -16.39 10.10
N ASN A 391 2.53 -16.55 8.80
CA ASN A 391 1.40 -15.96 8.10
C ASN A 391 0.11 -16.77 8.26
#